data_AF-T1H2D7-F1
#
_entry.id   AF-T1H2D7-F1
#
_cell.length_a   1.000
_cell.length_b   1.000
_cell.length_c   1.000
_cell.angle_alpha   90.00
_cell.angle_beta   90.00
_cell.angle_gamma   90.00
#
_symmetry.space_group_name_H-M   'P 1'
#
loop_
_entity.id
_entity.type
_entity.pdbx_description
1 polymer ?
#
loop_
_entity_poly.entity_id
_entity_poly.type
_entity_poly.pdbx_seq_one_letter_code
_entity_poly.pdbx_strand_id
1 'polypeptide(L)'
;MKYPNRANLSPIIGRLVPLVAVASANCINIPMMRMQEIKNGVTLYDEENNVVGVSKTAAKTGISAVVASRCAMACPGMILTPILVEILSKRGLFKRYPWANAPVQTLFCGFVLIFATPLGCACFSQRASIKVNKLEENVQEKIKKSYPNVEVVWYNKGL
;
A
#
# COMPACT_ATOMS: atom_id res chain seq x y z
N MET A 1 -36.06 9.80 -23.30
CA MET A 1 -34.92 9.98 -22.37
C MET A 1 -33.77 9.11 -22.90
N LYS A 2 -32.81 9.70 -23.63
CA LYS A 2 -31.67 8.97 -24.23
C LYS A 2 -30.68 8.64 -23.11
N TYR A 3 -30.50 7.36 -22.79
CA TYR A 3 -29.40 6.93 -21.94
C TYR A 3 -28.08 7.31 -22.63
N PRO A 4 -27.17 8.05 -21.96
CA PRO A 4 -25.90 8.44 -22.56
C PRO A 4 -25.10 7.18 -22.90
N ASN A 5 -24.47 7.22 -24.08
CA ASN A 5 -23.62 6.16 -24.64
C ASN A 5 -22.74 5.52 -23.56
N ARG A 6 -22.99 4.23 -23.27
CA ARG A 6 -22.01 3.39 -22.57
C ARG A 6 -20.77 3.38 -23.45
N ALA A 7 -19.72 4.09 -23.03
CA ALA A 7 -18.41 3.92 -23.62
C ALA A 7 -18.13 2.41 -23.65
N ASN A 8 -17.92 1.84 -24.85
CA ASN A 8 -17.51 0.46 -25.05
C ASN A 8 -16.07 0.31 -24.52
N LEU A 9 -15.89 0.47 -23.22
CA LEU A 9 -14.67 0.07 -22.53
C LEU A 9 -14.60 -1.45 -22.69
N SER A 10 -13.47 -1.93 -23.21
CA SER A 10 -13.26 -3.37 -23.32
C SER A 10 -13.53 -4.01 -21.94
N PRO A 11 -14.14 -5.20 -21.87
CA PRO A 11 -14.46 -5.87 -20.60
C PRO A 11 -13.27 -5.97 -19.62
N ILE A 12 -12.06 -5.90 -20.16
CA ILE A 12 -10.78 -5.88 -19.45
C ILE A 12 -10.59 -4.56 -18.69
N ILE A 13 -10.86 -3.41 -19.32
CA ILE A 13 -10.73 -2.10 -18.66
C ILE A 13 -11.73 -1.96 -17.52
N GLY A 14 -12.97 -2.42 -17.71
CA GLY A 14 -14.00 -2.41 -16.66
C GLY A 14 -13.61 -3.22 -15.41
N ARG A 15 -12.80 -4.28 -15.57
CA ARG A 15 -12.30 -5.10 -14.45
C ARG A 15 -11.13 -4.46 -13.70
N LEU A 16 -10.39 -3.54 -14.32
CA LEU A 16 -9.28 -2.81 -13.70
C LEU A 16 -9.74 -1.55 -12.96
N VAL A 17 -10.94 -1.03 -13.26
CA VAL A 17 -11.49 0.18 -12.61
C VAL A 17 -11.42 0.09 -11.07
N PRO A 18 -11.84 -1.00 -10.42
CA PRO A 18 -11.73 -1.10 -8.97
C PRO A 18 -10.28 -0.98 -8.49
N LEU A 19 -9.32 -1.61 -9.18
CA LEU A 19 -7.92 -1.63 -8.77
C LEU A 19 -7.32 -0.22 -8.82
N VAL A 20 -7.62 0.51 -9.90
CA VAL A 20 -7.19 1.91 -10.07
C VAL A 20 -7.82 2.81 -9.02
N ALA A 21 -9.10 2.60 -8.67
CA ALA A 21 -9.78 3.36 -7.63
C ALA A 21 -9.13 3.14 -6.24
N VAL A 22 -8.87 1.87 -5.88
CA VAL A 22 -8.20 1.53 -4.60
C VAL A 22 -6.78 2.08 -4.57
N ALA A 23 -6.02 1.95 -5.66
CA ALA A 23 -4.66 2.50 -5.73
C ALA A 23 -4.66 4.02 -5.57
N SER A 24 -5.53 4.73 -6.29
CA SER A 24 -5.69 6.19 -6.20
C SER A 24 -6.05 6.62 -4.78
N ALA A 25 -6.98 5.91 -4.12
CA ALA A 25 -7.38 6.20 -2.75
C ALA A 25 -6.20 6.04 -1.77
N ASN A 26 -5.42 4.97 -1.88
CA ASN A 26 -4.25 4.75 -1.03
C ASN A 26 -3.13 5.80 -1.29
N CYS A 27 -2.93 6.20 -2.54
CA CYS A 27 -1.98 7.25 -2.92
C CYS A 27 -2.31 8.62 -2.31
N ILE A 28 -3.58 8.90 -2.00
CA ILE A 28 -4.00 10.17 -1.39
C ILE A 28 -4.09 10.05 0.12
N ASN A 29 -4.75 9.00 0.62
CA ASN A 29 -5.06 8.87 2.03
C ASN A 29 -3.80 8.73 2.90
N ILE A 30 -2.83 7.91 2.49
CA ILE A 30 -1.65 7.63 3.33
C ILE A 30 -0.72 8.87 3.45
N PRO A 31 -0.35 9.56 2.35
CA PRO A 31 0.43 10.79 2.46
C PRO A 31 -0.29 11.90 3.23
N MET A 32 -1.63 11.98 3.11
CA MET A 32 -2.43 12.96 3.85
C MET A 32 -2.39 12.68 5.35
N MET A 33 -2.59 11.42 5.77
CA MET A 33 -2.49 11.03 7.18
C MET A 33 -1.08 11.26 7.75
N ARG A 34 -0.03 11.11 6.93
CA ARG A 34 1.38 11.19 7.35
C ARG A 34 2.07 12.48 6.91
N MET A 35 1.30 13.54 6.72
CA MET A 35 1.79 14.84 6.25
C MET A 35 2.89 15.42 7.16
N GLN A 36 2.82 15.18 8.47
CA GLN A 36 3.82 15.66 9.42
C GLN A 36 5.20 15.04 9.17
N GLU A 37 5.27 13.76 8.81
CA GLU A 37 6.53 13.09 8.47
C GLU A 37 7.10 13.61 7.15
N ILE A 38 6.25 13.97 6.19
CA ILE A 38 6.68 14.58 4.93
C ILE A 38 7.28 15.98 5.18
N LYS A 39 6.67 16.76 6.09
CA LYS A 39 7.11 18.12 6.40
C LYS A 39 8.36 18.15 7.29
N ASN A 40 8.38 17.34 8.35
CA ASN A 40 9.39 17.38 9.41
C ASN A 40 10.46 16.30 9.27
N GLY A 41 10.19 15.24 8.50
CA GLY A 41 11.06 14.08 8.33
C GLY A 41 10.80 12.97 9.35
N VAL A 42 11.46 11.84 9.15
CA VAL A 42 11.46 10.69 10.07
C VAL A 42 12.84 10.53 10.72
N THR A 43 12.87 10.05 11.95
CA THR A 43 14.11 9.76 12.67
C THR A 43 14.85 8.59 12.04
N LEU A 44 16.16 8.78 11.92
CA LEU A 44 17.12 7.80 11.46
C LEU A 44 17.84 7.22 12.67
N TYR A 45 18.06 5.92 12.63
CA TYR A 45 18.71 5.12 13.66
C TYR A 45 19.96 4.43 13.10
N ASP A 46 20.95 4.18 13.95
CA ASP A 46 22.08 3.29 13.65
C ASP A 46 21.76 1.81 14.02
N GLU A 47 22.79 0.94 13.98
CA GLU A 47 22.67 -0.47 14.38
C GLU A 47 22.37 -0.64 15.87
N GLU A 48 22.87 0.27 16.69
CA GLU A 48 22.70 0.29 18.15
C GLU A 48 21.38 0.94 18.59
N ASN A 49 20.53 1.35 17.65
CA ASN A 49 19.30 2.13 17.85
C ASN A 49 19.50 3.54 18.41
N ASN A 50 20.69 4.13 18.27
CA ASN A 50 20.90 5.54 18.57
C ASN A 50 20.33 6.43 17.46
N VAL A 51 19.80 7.59 17.84
CA VAL A 51 19.25 8.55 16.87
C VAL A 51 20.40 9.30 16.20
N VAL A 52 20.57 9.09 14.89
CA VAL A 52 21.65 9.72 14.11
C VAL A 52 21.20 10.97 13.36
N GLY A 53 19.90 11.13 13.12
CA GLY A 53 19.38 12.30 12.43
C GLY A 53 17.91 12.21 12.08
N VAL A 54 17.44 13.17 11.28
CA VAL A 54 16.08 13.23 10.74
C VAL A 54 16.18 13.47 9.24
N SER A 55 15.39 12.73 8.44
CA SER A 55 15.37 12.93 6.98
C SER A 55 13.96 12.90 6.41
N LYS A 56 13.72 13.83 5.47
CA LYS A 56 12.47 13.90 4.70
C LYS A 56 12.46 12.93 3.53
N THR A 57 13.63 12.62 2.96
CA THR A 57 13.75 11.63 1.88
C THR A 57 13.37 10.24 2.37
N ALA A 58 13.86 9.85 3.56
CA ALA A 58 13.47 8.60 4.21
C ALA A 58 11.96 8.52 4.45
N ALA A 59 11.31 9.63 4.86
CA ALA A 59 9.87 9.70 5.06
C ALA A 59 9.11 9.44 3.74
N LYS A 60 9.49 10.13 2.66
CA LYS A 60 8.86 9.95 1.33
C LYS A 60 9.00 8.52 0.80
N THR A 61 10.20 7.94 0.92
CA THR A 61 10.45 6.55 0.50
C THR A 61 9.69 5.54 1.36
N GLY A 62 9.57 5.79 2.66
CA GLY A 62 8.77 4.95 3.56
C GLY A 62 7.29 4.98 3.18
N ILE A 63 6.72 6.17 3.04
CA ILE A 63 5.30 6.35 2.69
C ILE A 63 4.98 5.74 1.33
N SER A 64 5.84 5.91 0.32
CA SER A 64 5.60 5.31 -1.01
C SER A 64 5.64 3.78 -0.96
N ALA A 65 6.54 3.19 -0.16
CA ALA A 65 6.56 1.75 0.06
C ALA A 65 5.30 1.25 0.76
N VAL A 66 4.76 2.00 1.73
CA VAL A 66 3.51 1.67 2.43
C VAL A 66 2.33 1.72 1.46
N VAL A 67 2.23 2.75 0.62
CA VAL A 67 1.21 2.84 -0.44
C VAL A 67 1.28 1.63 -1.38
N ALA A 68 2.47 1.28 -1.86
CA ALA A 68 2.66 0.14 -2.74
C ALA A 68 2.24 -1.18 -2.06
N SER A 69 2.61 -1.37 -0.79
CA SER A 69 2.21 -2.54 -0.01
C SER A 69 0.69 -2.64 0.14
N ARG A 70 0.00 -1.52 0.42
CA ARG A 70 -1.46 -1.50 0.57
C ARG A 70 -2.18 -1.83 -0.75
N CYS A 71 -1.66 -1.34 -1.87
CA CYS A 71 -2.15 -1.74 -3.19
C CYS A 71 -1.95 -3.24 -3.44
N ALA A 72 -0.75 -3.76 -3.12
CA ALA A 72 -0.43 -5.17 -3.30
C ALA A 72 -1.32 -6.09 -2.43
N MET A 73 -1.62 -5.70 -1.19
CA MET A 73 -2.53 -6.44 -0.30
C MET A 73 -3.97 -6.48 -0.82
N ALA A 74 -4.42 -5.45 -1.56
CA ALA A 74 -5.77 -5.40 -2.12
C ALA A 74 -5.91 -6.25 -3.40
N CYS A 75 -4.85 -6.43 -4.18
CA CYS A 75 -4.88 -7.16 -5.46
C CYS A 75 -5.50 -8.58 -5.37
N PRO A 76 -5.15 -9.44 -4.38
CA PRO A 76 -5.71 -10.78 -4.30
C PRO A 76 -7.23 -10.78 -4.15
N GLY A 77 -7.77 -9.91 -3.28
CA GLY A 77 -9.22 -9.81 -3.09
C GLY A 77 -9.92 -9.41 -4.39
N MET A 78 -9.34 -8.50 -5.15
CA MET A 78 -9.94 -7.97 -6.38
C MET A 78 -9.87 -8.94 -7.56
N ILE A 79 -8.91 -9.86 -7.57
CA ILE A 79 -8.77 -10.91 -8.59
C ILE A 79 -9.55 -12.17 -8.21
N LEU A 80 -9.51 -12.60 -6.95
CA LEU A 80 -10.13 -13.84 -6.49
C LEU A 80 -11.66 -13.72 -6.38
N THR A 81 -12.15 -12.56 -5.94
CA THR A 81 -13.59 -12.32 -5.78
C THR A 81 -14.40 -12.51 -7.07
N PRO A 82 -14.03 -11.93 -8.23
CA PRO A 82 -14.78 -12.17 -9.46
C PRO A 82 -14.73 -13.63 -9.93
N ILE A 83 -13.62 -14.34 -9.69
CA ILE A 83 -13.50 -15.77 -10.01
C ILE A 83 -14.48 -16.58 -9.15
N LEU A 84 -14.54 -16.31 -7.85
CA LEU A 84 -15.48 -16.97 -6.94
C LEU A 84 -16.93 -16.71 -7.34
N VAL A 85 -17.27 -15.45 -7.62
CA VAL A 85 -18.61 -15.05 -8.05
C VAL A 85 -18.98 -15.76 -9.36
N GLU A 86 -18.05 -15.91 -10.31
CA GLU A 86 -18.31 -16.66 -11.55
C GLU A 86 -18.60 -18.14 -11.28
N ILE A 87 -17.82 -18.79 -10.40
CA ILE A 87 -18.03 -20.19 -10.00
C ILE A 87 -19.39 -20.37 -9.32
N LEU A 88 -19.73 -19.50 -8.37
CA LEU A 88 -21.00 -19.55 -7.64
C LEU A 88 -22.21 -19.22 -8.54
N SER A 89 -22.04 -18.31 -9.50
CA SER A 89 -23.04 -17.98 -10.50
C SER A 89 -23.33 -19.17 -11.42
N LYS A 90 -22.28 -19.85 -11.90
CA LYS A 90 -22.41 -21.09 -12.69
C LYS A 90 -23.12 -22.22 -11.93
N ARG A 91 -22.94 -22.29 -10.61
CA ARG A 91 -23.68 -23.23 -9.72
C ARG A 91 -25.13 -22.83 -9.46
N GLY A 92 -25.62 -21.72 -10.02
CA GLY A 92 -27.01 -21.27 -9.92
C GLY A 92 -27.38 -20.61 -8.58
N LEU A 93 -26.41 -20.37 -7.69
CA LEU A 93 -26.68 -19.82 -6.35
C LEU A 93 -27.31 -18.42 -6.43
N PHE A 94 -26.78 -17.56 -7.30
CA PHE A 94 -27.31 -16.20 -7.49
C PHE A 94 -28.58 -16.14 -8.34
N LYS A 95 -28.90 -17.21 -9.08
CA LYS A 95 -30.20 -17.35 -9.77
C LYS A 95 -31.32 -17.69 -8.79
N ARG A 96 -31.00 -18.42 -7.71
CA ARG A 96 -31.93 -18.78 -6.63
C ARG A 96 -32.06 -17.68 -5.57
N TYR A 97 -30.97 -16.96 -5.26
CA TYR A 97 -30.94 -15.88 -4.27
C TYR A 97 -30.21 -14.65 -4.82
N PRO A 98 -30.89 -13.76 -5.57
CA PRO A 98 -30.26 -12.60 -6.19
C PRO A 98 -29.73 -11.57 -5.18
N TRP A 99 -30.33 -11.48 -3.99
CA TRP A 99 -29.88 -10.59 -2.91
C TRP A 99 -28.57 -11.05 -2.26
N ALA A 100 -28.19 -12.33 -2.42
CA ALA A 100 -27.01 -12.90 -1.77
C ALA A 100 -25.69 -12.52 -2.46
N ASN A 101 -25.73 -11.94 -3.66
CA ASN A 101 -24.52 -11.61 -4.43
C ASN A 101 -23.61 -10.61 -3.69
N ALA A 102 -24.17 -9.48 -3.27
CA ALA A 102 -23.44 -8.44 -2.53
C ALA A 102 -22.84 -8.93 -1.20
N PRO A 103 -23.59 -9.59 -0.29
CA PRO A 103 -23.03 -10.05 0.98
C PRO A 103 -21.98 -11.14 0.81
N VAL A 104 -22.16 -12.09 -0.12
CA VAL A 104 -21.16 -13.14 -0.38
C VAL A 104 -19.85 -12.53 -0.90
N GLN A 105 -19.95 -11.59 -1.84
CA GLN A 105 -18.80 -10.86 -2.37
C GLN A 105 -18.05 -10.09 -1.27
N THR A 106 -18.77 -9.34 -0.44
CA THR A 106 -18.18 -8.55 0.66
C THR A 106 -17.56 -9.45 1.72
N LEU A 107 -18.21 -10.54 2.11
CA LEU A 107 -17.69 -11.50 3.10
C LEU A 107 -16.42 -12.18 2.61
N PHE A 108 -16.40 -12.62 1.35
CA PHE A 108 -15.21 -13.25 0.78
C PHE A 108 -14.04 -12.27 0.63
N CYS A 109 -14.31 -11.07 0.12
CA CYS A 109 -13.29 -10.02 0.03
C CYS A 109 -12.73 -9.68 1.42
N GLY A 110 -13.61 -9.52 2.41
CA GLY A 110 -13.23 -9.30 3.82
C GLY A 110 -12.36 -10.43 4.37
N PHE A 111 -12.76 -11.69 4.12
CA PHE A 111 -11.97 -12.86 4.50
C PHE A 111 -10.57 -12.83 3.88
N VAL A 112 -10.45 -12.58 2.57
CA VAL A 112 -9.14 -12.47 1.90
C VAL A 112 -8.30 -11.35 2.51
N LEU A 113 -8.89 -10.19 2.80
CA LEU A 113 -8.20 -9.04 3.40
C LEU A 113 -7.71 -9.33 4.83
N ILE A 114 -8.45 -10.10 5.62
CA ILE A 114 -8.07 -10.50 6.98
C ILE A 114 -6.75 -11.29 6.96
N PHE A 115 -6.53 -12.13 5.96
CA PHE A 115 -5.25 -12.86 5.82
C PHE A 115 -4.19 -12.06 5.06
N ALA A 116 -4.59 -11.33 4.02
CA ALA A 116 -3.65 -10.56 3.20
C ALA A 116 -2.98 -9.43 3.98
N THR A 117 -3.68 -8.82 4.94
CA THR A 117 -3.14 -7.72 5.75
C THR A 117 -1.95 -8.17 6.63
N PRO A 118 -2.08 -9.15 7.55
CA PRO A 118 -0.95 -9.59 8.37
C PRO A 118 0.17 -10.21 7.53
N LEU A 119 -0.15 -10.92 6.45
CA LEU A 119 0.87 -11.47 5.53
C LEU A 119 1.64 -10.35 4.82
N GLY A 120 0.95 -9.31 4.35
CA GLY A 120 1.61 -8.18 3.73
C GLY A 120 2.47 -7.40 4.73
N CYS A 121 2.04 -7.26 5.99
CA CYS A 121 2.85 -6.65 7.04
C CYS A 121 4.11 -7.48 7.35
N ALA A 122 4.03 -8.80 7.28
CA ALA A 122 5.19 -9.69 7.45
C ALA A 122 6.16 -9.60 6.27
N CYS A 123 5.64 -9.55 5.04
CA CYS A 123 6.48 -9.40 3.83
C CYS A 123 7.12 -8.02 3.71
N PHE A 124 6.43 -6.96 4.17
CA PHE A 124 6.92 -5.58 4.15
C PHE A 124 7.38 -5.17 5.54
N SER A 125 8.63 -5.51 5.89
CA SER A 125 9.22 -5.17 7.19
C SER A 125 9.06 -3.69 7.56
N GLN A 126 8.59 -3.46 8.79
CA GLN A 126 8.32 -2.15 9.38
C GLN A 126 9.60 -1.33 9.57
N ARG A 127 10.76 -1.98 9.72
CA ARG A 127 12.09 -1.35 9.77
C ARG A 127 12.76 -1.46 8.41
N ALA A 128 13.21 -0.33 7.87
CA ALA A 128 13.87 -0.30 6.58
C ALA A 128 15.22 0.39 6.65
N SER A 129 16.16 -0.11 5.86
CA SER A 129 17.49 0.46 5.69
C SER A 129 17.52 1.39 4.48
N ILE A 130 18.22 2.51 4.62
CA ILE A 130 18.55 3.43 3.53
C ILE A 130 20.04 3.75 3.58
N LYS A 131 20.69 3.76 2.40
CA LYS A 131 22.10 4.17 2.28
C LYS A 131 22.21 5.66 2.56
N VAL A 132 23.24 6.07 3.30
CA VAL A 132 23.48 7.48 3.64
C VAL A 132 23.57 8.34 2.36
N ASN A 133 24.19 7.83 1.30
CA ASN A 133 24.31 8.53 0.01
C ASN A 133 22.96 8.85 -0.69
N LYS A 134 21.84 8.23 -0.27
CA LYS A 134 20.50 8.54 -0.79
C LYS A 134 19.75 9.58 0.07
N LEU A 135 20.35 10.04 1.16
CA LEU A 135 19.78 11.07 2.04
C LEU A 135 20.10 12.47 1.52
N GLU A 136 19.50 13.49 2.13
CA GLU A 136 19.77 14.91 1.84
C GLU A 136 21.23 15.26 2.17
N GLU A 137 21.92 16.07 1.35
CA GLU A 137 23.34 16.42 1.54
C GLU A 137 23.64 16.95 2.96
N ASN A 138 22.78 17.83 3.50
CA ASN A 138 22.88 18.34 4.86
C ASN A 138 22.87 17.23 5.93
N VAL A 139 22.08 16.17 5.70
CA VAL A 139 21.98 15.01 6.61
C VAL A 139 23.19 14.09 6.43
N GLN A 140 23.65 13.91 5.19
CA GLN A 140 24.87 13.15 4.89
C GLN A 140 26.09 13.74 5.58
N GLU A 141 26.28 15.06 5.48
CA GLU A 141 27.40 15.74 6.13
C GLU A 141 27.35 15.59 7.65
N LYS A 142 26.15 15.71 8.25
CA LYS A 142 25.96 15.56 9.70
C LYS A 142 26.28 14.14 10.16
N ILE A 143 25.84 13.13 9.41
CA ILE A 143 26.12 11.72 9.69
C ILE A 143 27.61 11.43 9.50
N LYS A 144 28.23 11.84 8.38
CA LYS A 144 29.66 11.61 8.13
C LYS A 144 30.58 12.31 9.14
N LYS A 145 30.18 13.47 9.67
CA LYS A 145 30.92 14.16 10.75
C LYS A 145 30.83 13.44 12.09
N SER A 146 29.68 12.88 12.42
CA SER A 146 29.44 12.26 13.73
C SER A 146 29.79 10.75 13.74
N TYR A 147 29.65 10.11 12.58
CA TYR A 147 29.77 8.66 12.36
C TYR A 147 30.41 8.40 10.98
N PRO A 148 31.74 8.56 10.84
CA PRO A 148 32.43 8.52 9.54
C PRO A 148 32.37 7.17 8.82
N ASN A 149 32.12 6.07 9.54
CA ASN A 149 32.08 4.71 8.98
C ASN A 149 30.67 4.16 8.70
N VAL A 150 29.61 4.95 8.93
CA VAL A 150 28.23 4.47 8.76
C VAL A 150 27.76 4.67 7.32
N GLU A 151 27.57 3.57 6.59
CA GLU A 151 27.07 3.58 5.21
C GLU A 151 25.54 3.43 5.10
N VAL A 152 24.93 2.79 6.11
CA VAL A 152 23.50 2.43 6.12
C VAL A 152 22.88 2.88 7.44
N VAL A 153 21.69 3.47 7.35
CA VAL A 153 20.89 3.86 8.51
C VAL A 153 19.50 3.28 8.41
N TRP A 154 18.84 3.08 9.56
CA TRP A 154 17.52 2.50 9.64
C TRP A 154 16.48 3.56 9.96
N TYR A 155 15.26 3.36 9.47
CA TYR A 155 14.11 4.17 9.83
C TYR A 155 12.90 3.26 9.96
N ASN A 156 11.98 3.65 10.84
CA ASN A 156 10.68 2.99 10.91
C ASN A 156 9.81 3.52 9.79
N LYS A 157 9.35 2.61 8.92
CA LYS A 157 8.43 2.93 7.84
C LYS A 157 7.05 3.35 8.34
N GLY A 158 6.71 3.12 9.61
CA GLY A 158 5.39 3.34 10.21
C GLY A 158 4.34 2.48 9.51
N LEU A 159 3.59 1.68 10.25
CA LEU A 159 2.64 0.72 9.67
C LEU A 159 1.20 1.22 9.83
#